data_AF-J9CGR1-F1
#
_entry.id   AF-J9CGR1-F1
#
_cell.length_a   1.000
_cell.length_b   1.000
_cell.length_c   1.000
_cell.angle_alpha   90.00
_cell.angle_beta   90.00
_cell.angle_gamma   90.00
#
_symmetry.space_group_name_H-M   'P 1'
#
loop_
_entity.id
_entity.type
_entity.pdbx_description
1 polymer ?
#
loop_
_entity_poly.entity_id
_entity_poly.type
_entity_poly.pdbx_seq_one_letter_code
_entity_poly.pdbx_strand_id
1 'polypeptide(L)'
;MNKIKMRNFFKISILTCFTLASLSTPSTIFADSHPGYSYESNIGYQNPAWMSKVADSTKLSEISIPGTHGTMALHGASFLDENLTRNQTMSLPQQLNSGIRYVDMRVKRVKDSFAMYHGIVNQKAMFEDVLKEVIQFLKDHPTETILMRLKEETTPESGSLSFEEILNKYKDLNSSYFWDPSSVPTSKRNNPTLGDIRGKIVILQNFTASQQYGINYDSLNIQDTFEIENGPDGMYEKWNAVRTHLQNANNNFNNDKIYLNHFSGTGGAAALLNNVYPWFVASGKENRNTDSNPKMIQKATTNAWEDFPRDINGQVFYGGMNTLGTELLQQGGIKHSGIITADFPGPGLIDSIIKLNGIHSNEKEILISQTSSESSPLSGQQNRSSQNFKIDSLPVGTKELKWIIETSEKDHPSSISFNVMIDVSLGTDSTRWKNISHGSRTEAYTNTKYYIASPLGATNKFTVKIYAITN
;
A
#
# COMPACT_ATOMS: atom_id res chain seq x y z
N MET A 1 -6.77 -83.14 -36.41
CA MET A 1 -5.43 -83.57 -35.97
C MET A 1 -4.54 -82.35 -35.82
N ASN A 2 -3.83 -82.29 -34.69
CA ASN A 2 -2.56 -81.59 -34.43
C ASN A 2 -2.47 -80.05 -34.47
N LYS A 3 -2.15 -79.55 -33.27
CA LYS A 3 -1.40 -78.35 -32.90
C LYS A 3 -0.32 -77.96 -33.94
N ILE A 4 -0.11 -76.66 -34.12
CA ILE A 4 1.21 -76.01 -34.04
C ILE A 4 1.00 -74.56 -33.55
N LYS A 5 1.62 -74.27 -32.40
CA LYS A 5 1.97 -72.90 -31.96
C LYS A 5 3.21 -72.49 -32.76
N MET A 6 3.26 -71.25 -33.26
CA MET A 6 4.51 -70.50 -33.29
C MET A 6 4.25 -69.00 -33.13
N ARG A 7 4.98 -68.43 -32.18
CA ARG A 7 5.01 -67.03 -31.76
C ARG A 7 5.96 -66.24 -32.66
N ASN A 8 5.63 -64.95 -32.74
CA ASN A 8 6.48 -63.78 -32.91
C ASN A 8 7.15 -63.57 -34.28
N PHE A 9 6.81 -62.44 -34.91
CA PHE A 9 7.79 -61.39 -35.18
C PHE A 9 7.10 -60.02 -35.15
N PHE A 10 7.50 -59.19 -34.18
CA PHE A 10 7.25 -57.76 -34.13
C PHE A 10 7.95 -57.11 -35.33
N LYS A 11 7.23 -56.31 -36.12
CA LYS A 11 7.81 -55.21 -36.91
C LYS A 11 7.08 -53.93 -36.53
N ILE A 12 7.82 -53.08 -35.81
CA ILE A 12 7.46 -51.73 -35.42
C ILE A 12 7.55 -50.87 -36.68
N SER A 13 6.42 -50.33 -37.13
CA SER A 13 6.41 -49.20 -38.06
C SER A 13 6.62 -47.92 -37.27
N ILE A 14 7.75 -47.26 -37.50
CA ILE A 14 8.08 -45.94 -36.97
C ILE A 14 7.16 -44.93 -37.66
N LEU A 15 6.19 -44.40 -36.91
CA LEU A 15 5.44 -43.21 -37.29
C LEU A 15 6.16 -42.02 -36.66
N THR A 16 6.99 -41.35 -37.46
CA THR A 16 7.71 -40.14 -37.07
C THR A 16 6.73 -38.97 -37.00
N CYS A 17 6.01 -38.83 -35.88
CA CYS A 17 5.34 -37.58 -35.55
C CYS A 17 6.41 -36.56 -35.16
N PHE A 18 6.70 -35.61 -36.05
CA PHE A 18 7.32 -34.35 -35.68
C PHE A 18 6.39 -33.64 -34.68
N THR A 19 6.66 -33.82 -33.39
CA THR A 19 6.21 -32.86 -32.39
C THR A 19 7.06 -31.61 -32.61
N LEU A 20 6.47 -30.58 -33.22
CA LEU A 20 6.92 -29.22 -32.95
C LEU A 20 6.70 -29.02 -31.45
N ALA A 21 7.74 -29.31 -30.66
CA ALA A 21 7.88 -28.68 -29.37
C ALA A 21 8.03 -27.19 -29.69
N SER A 22 6.93 -26.46 -29.66
CA SER A 22 7.00 -25.03 -29.41
C SER A 22 7.79 -24.91 -28.12
N LEU A 23 9.03 -24.46 -28.22
CA LEU A 23 9.71 -23.84 -27.10
C LEU A 23 8.84 -22.63 -26.73
N SER A 24 7.83 -22.84 -25.89
CA SER A 24 7.28 -21.78 -25.07
C SER A 24 8.45 -21.37 -24.18
N THR A 25 9.24 -20.43 -24.68
CA THR A 25 10.05 -19.60 -23.81
C THR A 25 9.07 -19.12 -22.75
N PRO A 26 9.29 -19.42 -21.46
CA PRO A 26 8.53 -18.71 -20.44
C PRO A 26 8.85 -17.25 -20.72
N SER A 27 7.84 -16.49 -21.13
CA SER A 27 7.93 -15.05 -21.05
C SER A 27 8.31 -14.80 -19.60
N THR A 28 9.56 -14.38 -19.37
CA THR A 28 10.05 -14.01 -18.06
C THR A 28 9.33 -12.72 -17.70
N ILE A 29 8.11 -12.89 -17.20
CA ILE A 29 7.23 -11.81 -16.75
C ILE A 29 7.70 -11.48 -15.34
N PHE A 30 8.15 -10.23 -15.18
CA PHE A 30 8.95 -9.72 -14.08
C PHE A 30 8.14 -9.50 -12.81
N ALA A 31 8.73 -9.88 -11.68
CA ALA A 31 8.34 -9.47 -10.35
C ALA A 31 8.35 -7.94 -10.23
N ASP A 32 7.18 -7.31 -10.08
CA ASP A 32 7.02 -5.86 -10.04
C ASP A 32 6.72 -5.39 -8.60
N SER A 33 7.76 -5.31 -7.77
CA SER A 33 7.60 -4.80 -6.39
C SER A 33 7.27 -3.31 -6.43
N HIS A 34 6.15 -2.90 -5.84
CA HIS A 34 5.75 -1.50 -5.72
C HIS A 34 5.74 -1.07 -4.24
N PRO A 35 6.42 0.04 -3.85
CA PRO A 35 6.50 0.50 -2.45
C PRO A 35 5.17 0.74 -1.76
N GLY A 36 4.08 0.93 -2.51
CA GLY A 36 2.73 1.12 -1.95
C GLY A 36 2.17 -0.12 -1.22
N TYR A 37 2.62 -1.33 -1.57
CA TYR A 37 2.07 -2.59 -1.06
C TYR A 37 3.17 -3.50 -0.51
N SER A 38 2.93 -4.15 0.63
CA SER A 38 3.82 -5.19 1.14
C SER A 38 3.06 -6.24 1.93
N TYR A 39 3.29 -7.51 1.56
CA TYR A 39 2.80 -8.67 2.32
C TYR A 39 3.86 -9.23 3.27
N GLU A 40 4.95 -8.49 3.49
CA GLU A 40 5.98 -8.88 4.45
C GLU A 40 5.52 -8.58 5.87
N SER A 41 5.99 -9.36 6.84
CA SER A 41 5.80 -9.01 8.26
C SER A 41 6.74 -7.88 8.68
N ASN A 42 7.90 -7.75 8.04
CA ASN A 42 8.83 -6.64 8.22
C ASN A 42 9.02 -5.91 6.89
N ILE A 43 8.45 -4.72 6.77
CA ILE A 43 8.52 -3.90 5.57
C ILE A 43 9.83 -3.08 5.47
N GLY A 44 10.69 -3.14 6.50
CA GLY A 44 11.98 -2.44 6.59
C GLY A 44 11.90 -0.92 6.58
N TYR A 45 10.78 -0.36 7.04
CA TYR A 45 10.56 1.07 7.18
C TYR A 45 10.10 1.39 8.59
N GLN A 46 10.65 2.45 9.18
CA GLN A 46 10.28 2.90 10.52
C GLN A 46 10.12 4.43 10.55
N ASN A 47 9.09 4.91 11.23
CA ASN A 47 8.95 6.32 11.55
C ASN A 47 8.13 6.47 12.84
N PRO A 48 8.63 5.96 13.98
CA PRO A 48 7.84 5.79 15.18
C PRO A 48 7.50 7.10 15.91
N ALA A 49 8.16 8.21 15.59
CA ALA A 49 7.97 9.49 16.29
C ALA A 49 7.63 10.64 15.33
N TRP A 50 6.94 10.36 14.22
CA TRP A 50 6.69 11.39 13.20
C TRP A 50 5.80 12.52 13.70
N MET A 51 4.81 12.25 14.56
CA MET A 51 3.91 13.30 15.06
C MET A 51 4.64 14.29 15.99
N SER A 52 5.82 13.97 16.52
CA SER A 52 6.68 14.91 17.26
C SER A 52 7.03 16.18 16.48
N LYS A 53 7.00 16.13 15.14
CA LYS A 53 7.31 17.24 14.24
C LYS A 53 6.08 18.08 13.85
N VAL A 54 4.87 17.63 14.20
CA VAL A 54 3.62 18.39 13.99
C VAL A 54 3.41 19.31 15.19
N ALA A 55 2.91 20.53 14.99
CA ALA A 55 2.66 21.47 16.08
C ALA A 55 1.47 21.04 16.96
N ASP A 56 1.54 21.33 18.26
CA ASP A 56 0.47 21.00 19.20
C ASP A 56 -0.88 21.64 18.85
N SER A 57 -0.86 22.82 18.23
CA SER A 57 -2.06 23.57 17.83
C SER A 57 -2.77 22.99 16.60
N THR A 58 -2.15 22.06 15.87
CA THR A 58 -2.74 21.45 14.66
C THR A 58 -3.95 20.62 15.05
N LYS A 59 -5.10 20.85 14.39
CA LYS A 59 -6.31 20.07 14.62
C LYS A 59 -6.16 18.68 14.05
N LEU A 60 -6.84 17.70 14.65
CA LEU A 60 -6.79 16.33 14.15
C LEU A 60 -7.24 16.19 12.68
N SER A 61 -8.23 16.98 12.26
CA SER A 61 -8.70 17.04 10.87
C SER A 61 -7.66 17.53 9.87
N GLU A 62 -6.62 18.24 10.32
CA GLU A 62 -5.60 18.84 9.45
C GLU A 62 -4.40 17.91 9.23
N ILE A 63 -4.36 16.77 9.93
CA ILE A 63 -3.26 15.81 9.87
C ILE A 63 -3.59 14.69 8.87
N SER A 64 -2.68 14.43 7.94
CA SER A 64 -2.73 13.24 7.08
C SER A 64 -2.21 12.03 7.85
N ILE A 65 -3.03 11.02 8.06
CA ILE A 65 -2.72 9.90 8.98
C ILE A 65 -2.76 8.56 8.25
N PRO A 66 -1.67 7.78 8.27
CA PRO A 66 -1.69 6.40 7.78
C PRO A 66 -2.35 5.47 8.80
N GLY A 67 -3.17 4.56 8.29
CA GLY A 67 -4.00 3.65 9.05
C GLY A 67 -4.08 2.26 8.46
N THR A 68 -4.51 1.31 9.27
CA THR A 68 -4.66 -0.11 8.89
C THR A 68 -6.07 -0.62 9.14
N HIS A 69 -6.71 -1.10 8.08
CA HIS A 69 -8.00 -1.79 8.16
C HIS A 69 -7.79 -3.17 8.81
N GLY A 70 -8.74 -3.59 9.65
CA GLY A 70 -8.65 -4.86 10.38
C GLY A 70 -7.26 -5.02 11.02
N THR A 71 -6.85 -4.07 11.86
CA THR A 71 -5.44 -3.95 12.33
C THR A 71 -4.89 -5.25 12.92
N MET A 72 -5.76 -5.99 13.63
CA MET A 72 -5.42 -7.28 14.24
C MET A 72 -5.86 -8.48 13.39
N ALA A 73 -6.35 -8.29 12.16
CA ALA A 73 -6.72 -9.36 11.25
C ALA A 73 -5.48 -10.00 10.61
N LEU A 74 -4.72 -10.72 11.43
CA LEU A 74 -3.43 -11.37 11.11
C LEU A 74 -3.58 -12.85 10.73
N HIS A 75 -4.77 -13.42 10.89
CA HIS A 75 -5.00 -14.85 10.74
C HIS A 75 -6.32 -15.15 10.02
N GLY A 76 -6.31 -16.20 9.19
CA GLY A 76 -7.51 -16.94 8.83
C GLY A 76 -7.85 -18.04 9.83
N ALA A 77 -9.07 -18.56 9.75
CA ALA A 77 -9.48 -19.73 10.50
C ALA A 77 -8.77 -21.01 10.02
N SER A 78 -8.39 -21.02 8.74
CA SER A 78 -7.69 -22.08 8.03
C SER A 78 -6.82 -21.48 6.90
N PHE A 79 -6.07 -22.34 6.20
CA PHE A 79 -5.36 -21.94 4.97
C PHE A 79 -6.31 -21.48 3.84
N LEU A 80 -7.55 -21.97 3.81
CA LEU A 80 -8.49 -21.71 2.71
C LEU A 80 -9.09 -20.30 2.77
N ASP A 81 -9.32 -19.76 3.97
CA ASP A 81 -9.90 -18.44 4.21
C ASP A 81 -8.86 -17.38 4.60
N GLU A 82 -7.57 -17.76 4.73
CA GLU A 82 -6.47 -16.85 5.05
C GLU A 82 -6.40 -15.67 4.09
N ASN A 83 -6.63 -15.90 2.79
CA ASN A 83 -6.67 -14.85 1.79
C ASN A 83 -7.86 -13.90 1.94
N LEU A 84 -8.99 -14.38 2.49
CA LEU A 84 -10.21 -13.60 2.64
C LEU A 84 -10.21 -12.74 3.90
N THR A 85 -9.62 -13.25 4.96
CA THR A 85 -9.81 -12.73 6.32
C THR A 85 -8.59 -12.00 6.86
N ARG A 86 -7.40 -12.24 6.31
CA ARG A 86 -6.21 -11.47 6.68
C ARG A 86 -6.22 -10.12 5.98
N ASN A 87 -5.96 -9.07 6.75
CA ASN A 87 -5.79 -7.69 6.27
C ASN A 87 -4.38 -7.16 6.50
N GLN A 88 -3.64 -7.74 7.45
CA GLN A 88 -2.29 -7.30 7.80
C GLN A 88 -1.34 -8.49 7.99
N THR A 89 -0.06 -8.28 7.68
CA THR A 89 1.05 -9.22 7.96
C THR A 89 2.01 -8.68 9.02
N MET A 90 2.07 -7.36 9.18
CA MET A 90 2.78 -6.71 10.28
C MET A 90 2.05 -6.96 11.60
N SER A 91 2.79 -7.31 12.64
CA SER A 91 2.28 -7.22 14.02
C SER A 91 1.94 -5.77 14.39
N LEU A 92 1.08 -5.55 15.38
CA LEU A 92 0.72 -4.20 15.82
C LEU A 92 1.95 -3.34 16.20
N PRO A 93 2.99 -3.84 16.91
CA PRO A 93 4.20 -3.06 17.15
C PRO A 93 4.92 -2.68 15.86
N GLN A 94 4.95 -3.55 14.84
CA GLN A 94 5.55 -3.23 13.54
C GLN A 94 4.73 -2.16 12.79
N GLN A 95 3.39 -2.23 12.85
CA GLN A 95 2.51 -1.22 12.27
C GLN A 95 2.77 0.15 12.92
N LEU A 96 2.76 0.22 14.26
CA LEU A 96 3.01 1.45 15.01
C LEU A 96 4.41 2.03 14.73
N ASN A 97 5.44 1.18 14.74
CA ASN A 97 6.81 1.60 14.44
C ASN A 97 7.00 2.06 13.00
N SER A 98 6.23 1.51 12.05
CA SER A 98 6.22 1.96 10.66
C SER A 98 5.56 3.33 10.49
N GLY A 99 4.80 3.80 11.47
CA GLY A 99 4.17 5.13 11.46
C GLY A 99 2.64 5.11 11.44
N ILE A 100 2.00 3.94 11.49
CA ILE A 100 0.54 3.82 11.59
C ILE A 100 0.02 4.49 12.87
N ARG A 101 -1.01 5.34 12.76
CA ARG A 101 -1.64 6.02 13.91
C ARG A 101 -3.17 5.91 13.93
N TYR A 102 -3.78 5.43 12.86
CA TYR A 102 -5.17 4.96 12.88
C TYR A 102 -5.21 3.43 12.91
N VAL A 103 -5.93 2.87 13.87
CA VAL A 103 -6.07 1.43 14.01
C VAL A 103 -7.55 1.03 14.11
N ASP A 104 -7.96 0.07 13.29
CA ASP A 104 -9.30 -0.52 13.24
C ASP A 104 -9.37 -1.77 14.13
N MET A 105 -9.85 -1.59 15.37
CA MET A 105 -10.02 -2.64 16.38
C MET A 105 -11.44 -3.19 16.38
N ARG A 106 -11.54 -4.45 16.01
CA ARG A 106 -12.80 -5.19 15.88
C ARG A 106 -12.85 -6.28 16.93
N VAL A 107 -13.85 -6.21 17.80
CA VAL A 107 -13.91 -7.05 19.01
C VAL A 107 -15.21 -7.85 19.10
N LYS A 108 -15.12 -9.03 19.70
CA LYS A 108 -16.25 -9.80 20.21
C LYS A 108 -16.21 -9.78 21.73
N ARG A 109 -17.36 -9.54 22.37
CA ARG A 109 -17.47 -9.69 23.83
C ARG A 109 -17.47 -11.17 24.21
N VAL A 110 -16.58 -11.51 25.14
CA VAL A 110 -16.43 -12.86 25.69
C VAL A 110 -16.36 -12.71 27.20
N LYS A 111 -17.46 -13.08 27.88
CA LYS A 111 -17.64 -12.89 29.33
C LYS A 111 -17.47 -11.41 29.69
N ASP A 112 -16.36 -11.04 30.30
CA ASP A 112 -16.09 -9.69 30.76
C ASP A 112 -14.90 -9.02 30.05
N SER A 113 -14.53 -9.55 28.88
CA SER A 113 -13.37 -9.12 28.10
C SER A 113 -13.71 -8.95 26.61
N PHE A 114 -12.83 -8.28 25.88
CA PHE A 114 -12.89 -8.17 24.42
C PHE A 114 -11.85 -9.10 23.76
N ALA A 115 -12.33 -10.05 22.94
CA ALA A 115 -11.48 -10.85 22.06
C ALA A 115 -11.40 -10.22 20.67
N MET A 116 -10.23 -10.23 20.03
CA MET A 116 -10.04 -9.66 18.69
C MET A 116 -10.61 -10.57 17.60
N TYR A 117 -11.41 -10.00 16.71
CA TYR A 117 -12.11 -10.74 15.65
C TYR A 117 -12.07 -9.99 14.32
N HIS A 118 -12.20 -10.73 13.22
CA HIS A 118 -12.51 -10.21 11.90
C HIS A 118 -13.60 -11.08 11.26
N GLY A 119 -14.79 -10.53 11.09
CA GLY A 119 -16.00 -11.33 10.87
C GLY A 119 -16.18 -12.39 11.96
N ILE A 120 -16.24 -13.66 11.56
CA ILE A 120 -16.37 -14.80 12.48
C ILE A 120 -15.03 -15.37 12.97
N VAL A 121 -13.90 -14.85 12.47
CA VAL A 121 -12.58 -15.44 12.70
C VAL A 121 -11.91 -14.80 13.91
N ASN A 122 -11.60 -15.63 14.91
CA ASN A 122 -10.81 -15.24 16.07
C ASN A 122 -9.36 -14.96 15.65
N GLN A 123 -8.86 -13.78 16.00
CA GLN A 123 -7.51 -13.31 15.64
C GLN A 123 -6.44 -13.68 16.67
N LYS A 124 -6.75 -14.60 17.58
CA LYS A 124 -5.83 -15.18 18.58
C LYS A 124 -5.18 -14.14 19.49
N ALA A 125 -5.88 -13.03 19.73
CA ALA A 125 -5.46 -11.94 20.59
C ALA A 125 -6.65 -11.42 21.40
N MET A 126 -6.37 -10.89 22.59
CA MET A 126 -7.33 -10.17 23.42
C MET A 126 -7.05 -8.66 23.35
N PHE A 127 -8.02 -7.84 23.73
CA PHE A 127 -7.85 -6.38 23.72
C PHE A 127 -6.80 -5.91 24.75
N GLU A 128 -6.55 -6.67 25.81
CA GLU A 128 -5.45 -6.47 26.76
C GLU A 128 -4.09 -6.53 26.07
N ASP A 129 -3.90 -7.45 25.12
CA ASP A 129 -2.67 -7.56 24.35
C ASP A 129 -2.46 -6.30 23.50
N VAL A 130 -3.54 -5.83 22.85
CA VAL A 130 -3.56 -4.58 22.09
C VAL A 130 -3.20 -3.38 22.97
N LEU A 131 -3.87 -3.24 24.13
CA LEU A 131 -3.61 -2.12 25.05
C LEU A 131 -2.18 -2.15 25.57
N LYS A 132 -1.64 -3.33 25.89
CA LYS A 132 -0.25 -3.48 26.33
C LYS A 132 0.72 -2.94 25.28
N GLU A 133 0.55 -3.30 24.01
CA GLU A 133 1.42 -2.86 22.92
C GLU A 133 1.27 -1.37 22.61
N VAL A 134 0.04 -0.87 22.55
CA VAL A 134 -0.24 0.56 22.31
C VAL A 134 0.28 1.43 23.45
N ILE A 135 0.04 1.04 24.71
CA ILE A 135 0.52 1.79 25.87
C ILE A 135 2.03 1.77 25.93
N GLN A 136 2.67 0.63 25.63
CA GLN A 136 4.13 0.57 25.56
C GLN A 136 4.67 1.53 24.48
N PHE A 137 4.07 1.52 23.29
CA PHE A 137 4.42 2.45 22.22
C PHE A 137 4.25 3.93 22.64
N LEU A 138 3.15 4.29 23.29
CA LEU A 138 2.92 5.66 23.77
C LEU A 138 3.86 6.07 24.91
N LYS A 139 4.34 5.12 25.73
CA LYS A 139 5.40 5.39 26.72
C LYS A 139 6.73 5.71 26.04
N ASP A 140 7.08 4.94 25.03
CA ASP A 140 8.34 5.10 24.29
C ASP A 140 8.32 6.32 23.36
N HIS A 141 7.12 6.73 22.91
CA HIS A 141 6.88 7.84 22.00
C HIS A 141 5.73 8.75 22.50
N PRO A 142 5.92 9.51 23.60
CA PRO A 142 4.85 10.27 24.26
C PRO A 142 4.33 11.46 23.43
N THR A 143 5.02 11.82 22.35
CA THR A 143 4.55 12.83 21.41
C THR A 143 3.48 12.30 20.44
N GLU A 144 3.32 10.99 20.33
CA GLU A 144 2.38 10.38 19.41
C GLU A 144 0.99 10.23 20.04
N THR A 145 -0.02 9.97 19.22
CA THR A 145 -1.38 9.61 19.64
C THR A 145 -1.90 8.47 18.76
N ILE A 146 -2.73 7.60 19.30
CA ILE A 146 -3.36 6.50 18.55
C ILE A 146 -4.85 6.76 18.42
N LEU A 147 -5.34 6.89 17.18
CA LEU A 147 -6.76 6.90 16.86
C LEU A 147 -7.22 5.45 16.74
N MET A 148 -8.00 4.99 17.70
CA MET A 148 -8.45 3.61 17.77
C MET A 148 -9.94 3.54 17.48
N ARG A 149 -10.30 3.14 16.27
CA ARG A 149 -11.68 2.71 16.01
C ARG A 149 -11.95 1.46 16.80
N LEU A 150 -12.98 1.48 17.62
CA LEU A 150 -13.40 0.34 18.41
C LEU A 150 -14.84 -0.02 18.01
N LYS A 151 -15.01 -1.24 17.50
CA LYS A 151 -16.27 -1.75 16.93
C LYS A 151 -16.60 -3.15 17.46
N GLU A 152 -17.87 -3.39 17.79
CA GLU A 152 -18.38 -4.75 17.99
C GLU A 152 -18.52 -5.46 16.63
N GLU A 153 -17.74 -6.53 16.44
CA GLU A 153 -17.60 -7.19 15.14
C GLU A 153 -18.68 -8.22 14.87
N THR A 154 -19.09 -8.94 15.91
CA THR A 154 -20.04 -10.04 15.81
C THR A 154 -20.79 -10.24 17.12
N THR A 155 -21.82 -11.07 17.09
CA THR A 155 -22.68 -11.37 18.24
C THR A 155 -21.85 -11.79 19.45
N PRO A 156 -22.10 -11.21 20.65
CA PRO A 156 -21.37 -11.54 21.87
C PRO A 156 -21.56 -13.00 22.30
N GLU A 157 -20.64 -13.52 23.11
CA GLU A 157 -20.88 -14.76 23.85
C GLU A 157 -22.02 -14.57 24.85
N SER A 158 -22.89 -15.59 25.00
CA SER A 158 -24.01 -15.54 25.96
C SER A 158 -23.51 -15.26 27.38
N GLY A 159 -24.20 -14.36 28.09
CA GLY A 159 -23.81 -13.94 29.44
C GLY A 159 -22.63 -12.96 29.51
N SER A 160 -22.15 -12.45 28.37
CA SER A 160 -21.14 -11.39 28.38
C SER A 160 -21.71 -10.09 28.96
N LEU A 161 -20.86 -9.34 29.66
CA LEU A 161 -21.16 -7.98 30.10
C LEU A 161 -21.47 -7.07 28.90
N SER A 162 -22.04 -5.89 29.17
CA SER A 162 -22.23 -4.88 28.13
C SER A 162 -20.88 -4.36 27.60
N PHE A 163 -20.90 -3.84 26.38
CA PHE A 163 -19.71 -3.23 25.77
C PHE A 163 -19.13 -2.12 26.65
N GLU A 164 -20.01 -1.29 27.20
CA GLU A 164 -19.64 -0.17 28.05
C GLU A 164 -19.01 -0.62 29.38
N GLU A 165 -19.57 -1.65 30.04
CA GLU A 165 -18.98 -2.19 31.28
C GLU A 165 -17.58 -2.74 31.05
N ILE A 166 -17.35 -3.45 29.95
CA ILE A 166 -16.03 -4.02 29.61
C ILE A 166 -15.04 -2.89 29.28
N LEU A 167 -15.45 -1.91 28.48
CA LEU A 167 -14.60 -0.77 28.14
C LEU A 167 -14.21 0.05 29.38
N ASN A 168 -15.14 0.27 30.31
CA ASN A 168 -14.86 0.96 31.57
C ASN A 168 -13.79 0.25 32.38
N LYS A 169 -13.82 -1.09 32.49
CA LYS A 169 -12.74 -1.83 33.16
C LYS A 169 -11.37 -1.53 32.55
N TYR A 170 -11.26 -1.56 31.22
CA TYR A 170 -10.00 -1.24 30.54
C TYR A 170 -9.57 0.20 30.75
N LYS A 171 -10.50 1.15 30.65
CA LYS A 171 -10.23 2.58 30.81
C LYS A 171 -9.85 2.92 32.25
N ASP A 172 -10.51 2.37 33.24
CA ASP A 172 -10.25 2.65 34.66
C ASP A 172 -8.85 2.19 35.07
N LEU A 173 -8.43 1.01 34.60
CA LEU A 173 -7.09 0.47 34.82
C LEU A 173 -5.99 1.26 34.11
N ASN A 174 -6.32 1.95 33.02
CA ASN A 174 -5.35 2.61 32.13
C ASN A 174 -5.68 4.09 31.88
N SER A 175 -6.34 4.76 32.83
CA SER A 175 -6.99 6.06 32.63
C SER A 175 -6.05 7.16 32.13
N SER A 176 -4.77 7.10 32.52
CA SER A 176 -3.73 8.03 32.05
C SER A 176 -3.39 7.92 30.56
N TYR A 177 -3.74 6.82 29.88
CA TYR A 177 -3.49 6.63 28.45
C TYR A 177 -4.74 6.80 27.60
N PHE A 178 -5.94 6.83 28.16
CA PHE A 178 -7.14 7.16 27.39
C PHE A 178 -7.36 8.67 27.36
N TRP A 179 -7.66 9.21 26.19
CA TRP A 179 -8.09 10.60 26.11
C TRP A 179 -9.50 10.74 26.71
N ASP A 180 -9.70 11.79 27.49
CA ASP A 180 -11.00 12.15 28.06
C ASP A 180 -11.61 13.30 27.23
N PRO A 181 -12.71 13.07 26.49
CA PRO A 181 -13.37 14.13 25.72
C PRO A 181 -13.83 15.32 26.57
N SER A 182 -14.03 15.14 27.89
CA SER A 182 -14.40 16.23 28.79
C SER A 182 -13.23 17.18 29.11
N SER A 183 -11.99 16.80 28.78
CA SER A 183 -10.79 17.66 28.92
C SER A 183 -10.79 18.88 27.99
N VAL A 184 -11.66 18.88 26.97
CA VAL A 184 -11.82 20.00 26.03
C VAL A 184 -13.29 20.47 25.96
N PRO A 185 -13.56 21.73 25.54
CA PRO A 185 -14.91 22.20 25.29
C PRO A 185 -15.69 21.31 24.31
N THR A 186 -17.00 21.20 24.49
CA THR A 186 -17.88 20.34 23.66
C THR A 186 -17.70 20.58 22.16
N SER A 187 -17.48 21.83 21.73
CA SER A 187 -17.27 22.19 20.32
C SER A 187 -15.98 21.63 19.71
N LYS A 188 -15.00 21.23 20.54
CA LYS A 188 -13.71 20.67 20.11
C LYS A 188 -13.65 19.14 20.21
N ARG A 189 -14.62 18.48 20.85
CA ARG A 189 -14.56 17.03 21.14
C ARG A 189 -14.46 16.13 19.91
N ASN A 190 -15.00 16.56 18.77
CA ASN A 190 -14.94 15.79 17.52
C ASN A 190 -13.76 16.20 16.61
N ASN A 191 -12.96 17.19 17.03
CA ASN A 191 -11.78 17.64 16.31
C ASN A 191 -10.78 18.30 17.28
N PRO A 192 -10.24 17.54 18.27
CA PRO A 192 -9.28 18.08 19.22
C PRO A 192 -7.98 18.47 18.53
N THR A 193 -7.16 19.30 19.18
CA THR A 193 -5.80 19.57 18.70
C THR A 193 -4.87 18.42 19.05
N LEU A 194 -3.76 18.28 18.34
CA LEU A 194 -2.78 17.25 18.62
C LEU A 194 -2.24 17.35 20.05
N GLY A 195 -2.00 18.57 20.54
CA GLY A 195 -1.56 18.82 21.92
C GLY A 195 -2.53 18.30 22.98
N ASP A 196 -3.84 18.34 22.72
CA ASP A 196 -4.87 17.82 23.63
C ASP A 196 -4.81 16.29 23.78
N ILE A 197 -4.24 15.58 22.80
CA ILE A 197 -4.33 14.12 22.67
C ILE A 197 -2.97 13.39 22.66
N ARG A 198 -1.84 14.09 22.76
CA ARG A 198 -0.52 13.43 22.82
C ARG A 198 -0.40 12.49 24.00
N GLY A 199 0.24 11.34 23.76
CA GLY A 199 0.40 10.26 24.73
C GLY A 199 -0.90 9.52 25.04
N LYS A 200 -1.95 9.71 24.23
CA LYS A 200 -3.27 9.12 24.46
C LYS A 200 -3.73 8.19 23.33
N ILE A 201 -4.64 7.32 23.71
CA ILE A 201 -5.55 6.57 22.86
C ILE A 201 -6.81 7.42 22.72
N VAL A 202 -7.10 7.85 21.50
CA VAL A 202 -8.35 8.54 21.13
C VAL A 202 -9.29 7.49 20.55
N ILE A 203 -10.36 7.17 21.26
CA ILE A 203 -11.38 6.25 20.76
C ILE A 203 -12.14 6.91 19.61
N LEU A 204 -12.19 6.25 18.46
CA LEU A 204 -13.22 6.49 17.45
C LEU A 204 -14.36 5.53 17.76
N GLN A 205 -15.39 6.06 18.43
CA GLN A 205 -16.46 5.29 19.02
C GLN A 205 -17.39 4.77 17.93
N ASN A 206 -17.35 3.46 17.68
CA ASN A 206 -18.25 2.75 16.77
C ASN A 206 -19.03 1.66 17.54
N PHE A 207 -19.59 2.06 18.68
CA PHE A 207 -20.44 1.27 19.56
C PHE A 207 -21.40 2.19 20.32
N THR A 208 -22.51 1.62 20.79
CA THR A 208 -23.49 2.33 21.62
C THR A 208 -23.06 2.33 23.08
N ALA A 209 -23.17 3.49 23.74
CA ALA A 209 -22.90 3.64 25.17
C ALA A 209 -23.73 4.80 25.76
N SER A 210 -23.84 4.83 27.09
CA SER A 210 -24.57 5.85 27.84
C SER A 210 -23.89 7.22 27.85
N GLN A 211 -22.57 7.24 27.60
CA GLN A 211 -21.75 8.45 27.57
C GLN A 211 -20.75 8.44 26.39
N GLN A 212 -20.09 9.58 26.20
CA GLN A 212 -19.07 9.75 25.14
C GLN A 212 -17.70 9.27 25.63
N TYR A 213 -17.11 8.32 24.92
CA TYR A 213 -15.75 7.81 25.20
C TYR A 213 -14.68 8.37 24.26
N GLY A 214 -15.10 9.04 23.18
CA GLY A 214 -14.19 9.58 22.18
C GLY A 214 -14.92 10.34 21.07
N ILE A 215 -14.31 10.37 19.89
CA ILE A 215 -14.90 10.98 18.70
C ILE A 215 -15.92 10.00 18.14
N ASN A 216 -17.13 10.47 17.84
CA ASN A 216 -18.14 9.62 17.23
C ASN A 216 -17.70 9.21 15.81
N TYR A 217 -17.58 7.92 15.53
CA TYR A 217 -17.16 7.41 14.21
C TYR A 217 -18.08 7.93 13.10
N ASP A 218 -19.39 7.96 13.33
CA ASP A 218 -20.37 8.37 12.32
C ASP A 218 -20.36 9.90 12.05
N SER A 219 -19.57 10.66 12.81
CA SER A 219 -19.39 12.11 12.58
C SER A 219 -18.31 12.44 11.54
N LEU A 220 -17.49 11.44 11.17
CA LEU A 220 -16.44 11.57 10.14
C LEU A 220 -17.07 11.61 8.75
N ASN A 221 -16.32 12.16 7.78
CA ASN A 221 -16.62 11.98 6.37
C ASN A 221 -15.93 10.70 5.88
N ILE A 222 -16.70 9.66 5.55
CA ILE A 222 -16.16 8.30 5.33
C ILE A 222 -16.46 7.83 3.90
N GLN A 223 -15.45 7.29 3.22
CA GLN A 223 -15.64 6.37 2.09
C GLN A 223 -15.29 4.95 2.54
N ASP A 224 -16.26 4.04 2.42
CA ASP A 224 -16.10 2.61 2.77
C ASP A 224 -16.84 1.70 1.77
N THR A 225 -16.59 1.90 0.47
CA THR A 225 -17.06 0.99 -0.60
C THR A 225 -16.21 -0.28 -0.52
N PHE A 226 -16.43 -1.13 0.47
CA PHE A 226 -15.58 -2.31 0.70
C PHE A 226 -16.02 -3.53 -0.11
N GLU A 227 -17.28 -3.61 -0.54
CA GLU A 227 -17.79 -4.68 -1.39
C GLU A 227 -17.46 -4.39 -2.86
N ILE A 228 -16.61 -5.22 -3.44
CA ILE A 228 -16.10 -5.01 -4.80
C ILE A 228 -16.65 -6.10 -5.71
N GLU A 229 -17.39 -5.67 -6.74
CA GLU A 229 -17.89 -6.56 -7.76
C GLU A 229 -16.75 -7.24 -8.53
N ASN A 230 -17.04 -8.42 -9.08
CA ASN A 230 -16.04 -9.15 -9.85
C ASN A 230 -15.71 -8.42 -11.15
N GLY A 231 -14.42 -8.30 -11.43
CA GLY A 231 -13.91 -7.82 -12.70
C GLY A 231 -13.28 -6.42 -12.61
N PRO A 232 -12.82 -5.91 -13.76
CA PRO A 232 -12.11 -4.63 -13.83
C PRO A 232 -13.00 -3.43 -13.48
N ASP A 233 -14.30 -3.48 -13.80
CA ASP A 233 -15.23 -2.39 -13.49
C ASP A 233 -15.40 -2.20 -11.98
N GLY A 234 -15.67 -3.26 -11.21
CA GLY A 234 -15.79 -3.16 -9.75
C GLY A 234 -14.51 -2.64 -9.06
N MET A 235 -13.34 -3.10 -9.51
CA MET A 235 -12.05 -2.58 -9.04
C MET A 235 -11.87 -1.09 -9.39
N TYR A 236 -12.32 -0.67 -10.57
CA TYR A 236 -12.20 0.72 -11.00
C TYR A 236 -13.22 1.64 -10.32
N GLU A 237 -14.42 1.14 -10.02
CA GLU A 237 -15.41 1.85 -9.18
C GLU A 237 -14.86 2.10 -7.78
N LYS A 238 -14.21 1.10 -7.18
CA LYS A 238 -13.48 1.29 -5.92
C LYS A 238 -12.41 2.37 -6.05
N TRP A 239 -11.60 2.34 -7.10
CA TRP A 239 -10.58 3.36 -7.34
C TRP A 239 -11.20 4.75 -7.49
N ASN A 240 -12.31 4.88 -8.22
CA ASN A 240 -13.02 6.15 -8.36
C ASN A 240 -13.52 6.68 -7.01
N ALA A 241 -14.07 5.82 -6.15
CA ALA A 241 -14.48 6.19 -4.80
C ALA A 241 -13.29 6.65 -3.96
N VAL A 242 -12.17 5.91 -3.99
CA VAL A 242 -10.92 6.26 -3.31
C VAL A 242 -10.38 7.61 -3.77
N ARG A 243 -10.17 7.78 -5.08
CA ARG A 243 -9.61 8.98 -5.70
C ARG A 243 -10.49 10.21 -5.45
N THR A 244 -11.80 10.08 -5.64
CA THR A 244 -12.75 11.18 -5.41
C THR A 244 -12.72 11.61 -3.94
N HIS A 245 -12.67 10.65 -3.00
CA HIS A 245 -12.61 10.98 -1.58
C HIS A 245 -11.28 11.63 -1.18
N LEU A 246 -10.14 11.18 -1.76
CA LEU A 246 -8.84 11.86 -1.58
C LEU A 246 -8.88 13.30 -2.08
N GLN A 247 -9.42 13.53 -3.27
CA GLN A 247 -9.57 14.88 -3.83
C GLN A 247 -10.47 15.75 -2.96
N ASN A 248 -11.55 15.19 -2.42
CA ASN A 248 -12.43 15.91 -1.50
C ASN A 248 -11.72 16.28 -0.19
N ALA A 249 -10.98 15.36 0.43
CA ALA A 249 -10.19 15.65 1.62
C ALA A 249 -9.15 16.75 1.32
N ASN A 250 -8.44 16.62 0.20
CA ASN A 250 -7.44 17.59 -0.24
C ASN A 250 -8.00 18.99 -0.46
N ASN A 251 -9.16 19.10 -1.10
CA ASN A 251 -9.77 20.40 -1.43
C ASN A 251 -10.48 21.06 -0.25
N ASN A 252 -10.78 20.29 0.81
CA ASN A 252 -11.57 20.75 1.95
C ASN A 252 -10.86 20.55 3.31
N PHE A 253 -9.53 20.48 3.32
CA PHE A 253 -8.72 20.16 4.50
C PHE A 253 -8.92 21.10 5.72
N ASN A 254 -9.51 22.28 5.50
CA ASN A 254 -9.71 23.32 6.50
C ASN A 254 -11.18 23.49 6.95
N ASN A 255 -12.07 22.54 6.64
CA ASN A 255 -13.51 22.63 6.96
C ASN A 255 -13.90 22.01 8.33
N ASP A 256 -12.92 21.75 9.20
CA ASP A 256 -13.09 21.10 10.50
C ASP A 256 -13.68 19.66 10.46
N LYS A 257 -13.66 18.99 9.30
CA LYS A 257 -14.09 17.59 9.18
C LYS A 257 -12.90 16.65 9.08
N ILE A 258 -12.96 15.56 9.84
CA ILE A 258 -12.04 14.43 9.70
C ILE A 258 -12.53 13.56 8.54
N TYR A 259 -11.66 13.36 7.55
CA TYR A 259 -11.90 12.48 6.41
C TYR A 259 -11.26 11.11 6.66
N LEU A 260 -11.97 10.03 6.35
CA LEU A 260 -11.48 8.66 6.46
C LEU A 260 -11.77 7.90 5.17
N ASN A 261 -10.70 7.52 4.48
CA ASN A 261 -10.75 6.83 3.21
C ASN A 261 -10.31 5.38 3.36
N HIS A 262 -11.24 4.44 3.20
CA HIS A 262 -10.91 3.01 3.17
C HIS A 262 -10.39 2.65 1.77
N PHE A 263 -9.11 2.33 1.72
CA PHE A 263 -8.48 1.68 0.56
C PHE A 263 -8.77 0.19 0.53
N SER A 264 -9.08 -0.39 1.70
CA SER A 264 -9.47 -1.79 1.88
C SER A 264 -10.75 -2.14 1.13
N GLY A 265 -10.87 -3.43 0.82
CA GLY A 265 -12.06 -4.00 0.18
C GLY A 265 -11.90 -5.49 -0.10
N THR A 266 -13.00 -6.13 -0.51
CA THR A 266 -13.07 -7.57 -0.82
C THR A 266 -14.29 -7.85 -1.69
N GLY A 267 -14.27 -8.96 -2.44
CA GLY A 267 -15.44 -9.52 -3.10
C GLY A 267 -16.40 -10.25 -2.15
N GLY A 268 -16.21 -10.10 -0.83
CA GLY A 268 -17.01 -10.77 0.20
C GLY A 268 -16.92 -12.29 0.08
N ALA A 269 -18.02 -12.99 0.28
CA ALA A 269 -18.07 -14.45 0.11
C ALA A 269 -17.75 -14.89 -1.33
N ALA A 270 -18.04 -14.05 -2.33
CA ALA A 270 -17.74 -14.34 -3.74
C ALA A 270 -16.24 -14.28 -4.05
N ALA A 271 -15.42 -13.69 -3.18
CA ALA A 271 -13.95 -13.67 -3.29
C ALA A 271 -13.35 -15.08 -3.47
N LEU A 272 -13.95 -16.09 -2.84
CA LEU A 272 -13.55 -17.51 -2.98
C LEU A 272 -13.66 -18.03 -4.42
N LEU A 273 -14.52 -17.42 -5.23
CA LEU A 273 -14.76 -17.82 -6.62
C LEU A 273 -14.11 -16.86 -7.62
N ASN A 274 -13.96 -15.59 -7.27
CA ASN A 274 -13.53 -14.54 -8.20
C ASN A 274 -12.15 -13.94 -7.90
N ASN A 275 -11.49 -14.36 -6.80
CA ASN A 275 -10.17 -13.92 -6.35
C ASN A 275 -10.05 -12.41 -6.03
N VAL A 276 -11.15 -11.72 -5.72
CA VAL A 276 -11.13 -10.34 -5.22
C VAL A 276 -10.87 -10.33 -3.71
N TYR A 277 -9.65 -10.69 -3.34
CA TYR A 277 -9.20 -10.70 -1.93
C TYR A 277 -8.64 -9.34 -1.49
N PRO A 278 -8.57 -9.04 -0.18
CA PRO A 278 -7.93 -7.84 0.35
C PRO A 278 -6.56 -7.51 -0.26
N TRP A 279 -5.66 -8.49 -0.39
CA TRP A 279 -4.35 -8.28 -1.01
C TRP A 279 -4.44 -7.94 -2.50
N PHE A 280 -5.45 -8.46 -3.20
CA PHE A 280 -5.69 -8.16 -4.62
C PHE A 280 -6.19 -6.73 -4.78
N VAL A 281 -7.12 -6.31 -3.92
CA VAL A 281 -7.65 -4.94 -3.92
C VAL A 281 -6.55 -3.93 -3.60
N ALA A 282 -5.69 -4.24 -2.64
CA ALA A 282 -4.56 -3.40 -2.27
C ALA A 282 -3.52 -3.25 -3.40
N SER A 283 -3.25 -4.31 -4.17
CA SER A 283 -2.07 -4.39 -5.06
C SER A 283 -2.35 -4.49 -6.55
N GLY A 284 -3.47 -5.07 -6.97
CA GLY A 284 -3.76 -5.43 -8.37
C GLY A 284 -2.95 -6.63 -8.90
N LYS A 285 -2.28 -7.39 -8.02
CA LYS A 285 -1.33 -8.47 -8.40
C LYS A 285 -1.98 -9.82 -8.67
N GLU A 286 -1.25 -10.74 -9.31
CA GLU A 286 -1.73 -12.11 -9.57
C GLU A 286 -1.84 -12.95 -8.29
N ASN A 287 -0.95 -12.70 -7.32
CA ASN A 287 -0.97 -13.33 -6.01
C ASN A 287 -0.52 -12.35 -4.91
N ARG A 288 -0.63 -12.77 -3.66
CA ARG A 288 -0.37 -11.92 -2.48
C ARG A 288 1.09 -11.51 -2.29
N ASN A 289 2.06 -12.16 -2.92
CA ASN A 289 3.46 -11.88 -2.62
C ASN A 289 3.83 -10.45 -3.02
N THR A 290 4.68 -9.81 -2.22
CA THR A 290 5.15 -8.43 -2.43
C THR A 290 5.76 -8.24 -3.83
N ASP A 291 6.43 -9.26 -4.34
CA ASP A 291 7.11 -9.31 -5.62
C ASP A 291 6.27 -9.96 -6.74
N SER A 292 4.98 -10.25 -6.51
CA SER A 292 4.12 -10.81 -7.56
C SER A 292 3.96 -9.86 -8.75
N ASN A 293 3.83 -10.46 -9.93
CA ASN A 293 3.46 -9.78 -11.17
C ASN A 293 2.09 -9.09 -11.04
N PRO A 294 1.86 -7.99 -11.79
CA PRO A 294 0.55 -7.37 -11.92
C PRO A 294 -0.41 -8.30 -12.67
N LYS A 295 -1.68 -8.32 -12.30
CA LYS A 295 -2.68 -9.16 -12.96
C LYS A 295 -3.18 -8.49 -14.24
N MET A 296 -3.03 -9.16 -15.36
CA MET A 296 -3.54 -8.67 -16.65
C MET A 296 -5.06 -8.77 -16.73
N ILE A 297 -5.71 -7.72 -17.25
CA ILE A 297 -7.13 -7.69 -17.58
C ILE A 297 -7.33 -8.18 -19.02
N GLN A 298 -6.63 -7.55 -19.97
CA GLN A 298 -6.78 -7.85 -21.39
C GLN A 298 -5.54 -7.49 -22.19
N LYS A 299 -5.35 -8.21 -23.31
CA LYS A 299 -4.25 -7.95 -24.25
C LYS A 299 -4.51 -6.79 -25.20
N ALA A 300 -5.78 -6.52 -25.50
CA ALA A 300 -6.16 -5.47 -26.44
C ALA A 300 -6.13 -4.11 -25.77
N THR A 301 -5.68 -3.09 -26.49
CA THR A 301 -5.76 -1.70 -26.06
C THR A 301 -7.22 -1.28 -25.89
N THR A 302 -7.53 -0.59 -24.80
CA THR A 302 -8.86 0.02 -24.56
C THR A 302 -8.68 1.40 -23.92
N ASN A 303 -9.70 2.26 -23.97
CA ASN A 303 -9.73 3.52 -23.21
C ASN A 303 -10.43 3.36 -21.85
N ALA A 304 -10.95 2.16 -21.53
CA ALA A 304 -11.50 1.87 -20.22
C ALA A 304 -10.40 1.87 -19.14
N TRP A 305 -10.80 2.22 -17.91
CA TRP A 305 -9.94 2.23 -16.72
C TRP A 305 -8.65 3.01 -16.96
N GLU A 306 -8.77 4.32 -17.16
CA GLU A 306 -7.67 5.16 -17.68
C GLU A 306 -6.46 5.20 -16.74
N ASP A 307 -6.70 5.14 -15.43
CA ASP A 307 -5.65 5.13 -14.40
C ASP A 307 -4.99 3.77 -14.22
N PHE A 308 -5.56 2.70 -14.79
CA PHE A 308 -5.01 1.37 -14.61
C PHE A 308 -3.72 1.19 -15.40
N PRO A 309 -2.72 0.48 -14.82
CA PRO A 309 -1.43 0.32 -15.45
C PRO A 309 -1.55 -0.32 -16.84
N ARG A 310 -0.77 0.21 -17.78
CA ARG A 310 -0.64 -0.34 -19.12
C ARG A 310 0.80 -0.71 -19.38
N ASP A 311 0.99 -1.87 -20.01
CA ASP A 311 2.26 -2.11 -20.69
C ASP A 311 2.30 -1.36 -22.02
N ILE A 312 3.41 -1.54 -22.69
CA ILE A 312 3.74 -0.93 -23.96
C ILE A 312 2.90 -1.41 -25.15
N ASN A 313 2.34 -2.62 -25.06
CA ASN A 313 1.47 -3.20 -26.07
C ASN A 313 0.03 -2.73 -25.84
N GLY A 314 -0.16 -1.84 -24.86
CA GLY A 314 -1.44 -1.36 -24.36
C GLY A 314 -2.26 -2.46 -23.69
N GLN A 315 -1.61 -3.55 -23.26
CA GLN A 315 -2.25 -4.52 -22.36
C GLN A 315 -2.55 -3.80 -21.06
N VAL A 316 -3.76 -4.02 -20.56
CA VAL A 316 -4.23 -3.35 -19.35
C VAL A 316 -4.14 -4.32 -18.18
N PHE A 317 -3.66 -3.82 -17.05
CA PHE A 317 -3.49 -4.56 -15.81
C PHE A 317 -4.37 -3.94 -14.72
N TYR A 318 -4.71 -4.71 -13.69
CA TYR A 318 -5.41 -4.16 -12.54
C TYR A 318 -4.52 -3.18 -11.77
N GLY A 319 -5.06 -2.01 -11.42
CA GLY A 319 -4.44 -1.11 -10.46
C GLY A 319 -5.00 -1.35 -9.05
N GLY A 320 -4.11 -1.62 -8.08
CA GLY A 320 -4.49 -1.74 -6.67
C GLY A 320 -4.58 -0.40 -5.96
N MET A 321 -5.42 -0.31 -4.93
CA MET A 321 -5.68 0.95 -4.22
C MET A 321 -4.41 1.52 -3.57
N ASN A 322 -3.57 0.67 -2.99
CA ASN A 322 -2.34 1.15 -2.35
C ASN A 322 -1.33 1.61 -3.40
N THR A 323 -1.20 0.86 -4.50
CA THR A 323 -0.29 1.19 -5.62
C THR A 323 -0.69 2.51 -6.25
N LEU A 324 -1.91 2.61 -6.78
CA LEU A 324 -2.43 3.83 -7.43
C LEU A 324 -2.50 5.01 -6.46
N GLY A 325 -2.87 4.78 -5.21
CA GLY A 325 -2.89 5.82 -4.19
C GLY A 325 -1.49 6.35 -3.88
N THR A 326 -0.47 5.49 -3.79
CA THR A 326 0.92 5.93 -3.61
C THR A 326 1.36 6.81 -4.78
N GLU A 327 1.12 6.34 -6.02
CA GLU A 327 1.39 7.07 -7.26
C GLU A 327 0.77 8.47 -7.27
N LEU A 328 -0.51 8.55 -6.92
CA LEU A 328 -1.23 9.82 -6.87
C LEU A 328 -0.65 10.79 -5.81
N LEU A 329 -0.22 10.26 -4.66
CA LEU A 329 0.38 11.07 -3.61
C LEU A 329 1.77 11.60 -4.02
N GLN A 330 2.62 10.77 -4.63
CA GLN A 330 3.98 11.18 -5.04
C GLN A 330 4.00 12.12 -6.24
N GLN A 331 2.96 12.12 -7.08
CA GLN A 331 2.78 13.12 -8.14
C GLN A 331 2.66 14.55 -7.59
N GLY A 332 2.33 14.71 -6.30
CA GLY A 332 2.38 15.99 -5.60
C GLY A 332 1.16 16.89 -5.76
N GLY A 333 0.12 16.45 -6.49
CA GLY A 333 -1.16 17.16 -6.60
C GLY A 333 -2.01 17.11 -5.32
N ILE A 334 -1.78 16.10 -4.47
CA ILE A 334 -2.41 15.97 -3.16
C ILE A 334 -1.48 16.57 -2.09
N LYS A 335 -2.03 17.42 -1.23
CA LYS A 335 -1.38 18.09 -0.10
C LYS A 335 -1.96 17.65 1.25
N HIS A 336 -3.17 17.10 1.26
CA HIS A 336 -3.78 16.53 2.46
C HIS A 336 -4.65 15.33 2.08
N SER A 337 -4.49 14.19 2.75
CA SER A 337 -5.22 12.96 2.46
C SER A 337 -6.36 12.65 3.42
N GLY A 338 -6.45 13.36 4.55
CA GLY A 338 -7.15 12.87 5.72
C GLY A 338 -6.51 11.58 6.24
N ILE A 339 -7.33 10.71 6.83
CA ILE A 339 -6.94 9.38 7.26
C ILE A 339 -7.09 8.40 6.09
N ILE A 340 -6.02 7.70 5.73
CA ILE A 340 -6.08 6.56 4.79
C ILE A 340 -5.97 5.28 5.60
N THR A 341 -6.95 4.39 5.48
CA THR A 341 -6.90 3.06 6.10
C THR A 341 -6.80 1.97 5.04
N ALA A 342 -5.73 1.18 5.08
CA ALA A 342 -5.36 0.25 4.03
C ALA A 342 -5.14 -1.18 4.54
N ASP A 343 -5.33 -2.15 3.65
CA ASP A 343 -4.82 -3.52 3.82
C ASP A 343 -3.37 -3.58 3.31
N PHE A 344 -2.46 -4.20 4.06
CA PHE A 344 -1.06 -4.42 3.64
C PHE A 344 -0.30 -3.16 3.12
N PRO A 345 -0.33 -2.01 3.81
CA PRO A 345 0.35 -0.82 3.36
C PRO A 345 1.88 -1.03 3.35
N GLY A 346 2.52 -0.69 2.23
CA GLY A 346 3.97 -0.72 2.09
C GLY A 346 4.65 0.59 2.51
N PRO A 347 6.00 0.61 2.54
CA PRO A 347 6.79 1.77 2.95
C PRO A 347 6.45 3.06 2.20
N GLY A 348 6.24 2.95 0.88
CA GLY A 348 5.95 4.09 0.01
C GLY A 348 4.61 4.73 0.35
N LEU A 349 3.54 3.94 0.59
CA LEU A 349 2.25 4.49 0.95
C LEU A 349 2.31 5.22 2.30
N ILE A 350 2.93 4.58 3.30
CA ILE A 350 3.03 5.14 4.66
C ILE A 350 3.86 6.43 4.66
N ASP A 351 5.04 6.43 4.03
CA ASP A 351 5.90 7.62 3.93
C ASP A 351 5.24 8.74 3.13
N SER A 352 4.57 8.43 2.01
CA SER A 352 3.85 9.40 1.21
C SER A 352 2.76 10.13 2.02
N ILE A 353 1.99 9.41 2.84
CA ILE A 353 0.96 10.02 3.71
C ILE A 353 1.62 10.91 4.77
N ILE A 354 2.67 10.43 5.44
CA ILE A 354 3.37 11.19 6.48
C ILE A 354 3.99 12.47 5.92
N LYS A 355 4.58 12.42 4.71
CA LYS A 355 5.18 13.56 4.01
C LYS A 355 4.19 14.69 3.73
N LEU A 356 2.90 14.42 3.58
CA LEU A 356 1.87 15.45 3.41
C LEU A 356 1.78 16.40 4.62
N ASN A 357 2.26 15.99 5.79
CA ASN A 357 2.34 16.84 6.98
C ASN A 357 3.62 17.72 7.01
N GLY A 358 4.38 17.78 5.91
CA GLY A 358 5.67 18.48 5.85
C GLY A 358 6.80 17.74 6.56
N ILE A 359 6.63 16.43 6.80
CA ILE A 359 7.57 15.62 7.60
C ILE A 359 8.41 14.74 6.69
N HIS A 360 9.72 14.89 6.81
CA HIS A 360 10.68 14.03 6.14
C HIS A 360 11.35 13.10 7.17
N SER A 361 11.34 11.79 6.87
CA SER A 361 12.08 10.77 7.61
C SER A 361 13.58 10.87 7.29
N ASN A 362 14.45 10.28 8.13
CA ASN A 362 15.89 10.26 7.85
C ASN A 362 16.14 9.34 6.65
N GLU A 363 16.56 9.88 5.52
CA GLU A 363 16.69 9.09 4.30
C GLU A 363 18.06 8.43 4.21
N LYS A 364 18.06 7.16 3.80
CA LYS A 364 19.26 6.46 3.33
C LYS A 364 19.16 6.30 1.82
N GLU A 365 20.23 6.62 1.12
CA GLU A 365 20.33 6.47 -0.34
C GLU A 365 21.18 5.24 -0.65
N ILE A 366 20.57 4.22 -1.25
CA ILE A 366 21.26 3.00 -1.68
C ILE A 366 21.39 3.06 -3.20
N LEU A 367 22.61 3.13 -3.73
CA LEU A 367 22.84 3.07 -5.18
C LEU A 367 22.40 1.70 -5.69
N ILE A 368 21.37 1.65 -6.53
CA ILE A 368 20.83 0.39 -7.06
C ILE A 368 21.11 0.21 -8.55
N SER A 369 21.41 1.30 -9.26
CA SER A 369 21.73 1.25 -10.68
C SER A 369 22.49 2.49 -11.14
N GLN A 370 23.25 2.34 -12.22
CA GLN A 370 23.97 3.42 -12.86
C GLN A 370 24.03 3.15 -14.36
N THR A 371 23.87 4.21 -15.16
CA THR A 371 24.03 4.15 -16.61
C THR A 371 24.69 5.42 -17.12
N SER A 372 25.31 5.34 -18.30
CA SER A 372 25.82 6.51 -19.00
C SER A 372 24.97 6.81 -20.23
N SER A 373 24.67 8.09 -20.43
CA SER A 373 23.90 8.60 -21.56
C SER A 373 24.76 9.54 -22.39
N GLU A 374 24.66 9.41 -23.71
CA GLU A 374 25.18 10.41 -24.63
C GLU A 374 24.35 11.71 -24.53
N SER A 375 24.91 12.84 -24.98
CA SER A 375 24.23 14.14 -24.99
C SER A 375 23.12 14.24 -26.05
N SER A 376 23.07 13.29 -26.98
CA SER A 376 22.06 13.17 -28.02
C SER A 376 21.64 11.70 -28.19
N PRO A 377 20.53 11.42 -28.90
CA PRO A 377 20.20 10.05 -29.29
C PRO A 377 21.38 9.36 -30.00
N LEU A 378 21.54 8.05 -29.76
CA LEU A 378 22.55 7.22 -30.39
C LEU A 378 22.34 7.20 -31.91
N SER A 379 23.41 6.98 -32.67
CA SER A 379 23.33 6.90 -34.14
C SER A 379 22.28 5.86 -34.58
N GLY A 380 21.33 6.30 -35.42
CA GLY A 380 20.23 5.46 -35.90
C GLY A 380 19.08 5.26 -34.92
N GLN A 381 19.10 5.89 -33.74
CA GLN A 381 18.01 5.89 -32.77
C GLN A 381 17.26 7.22 -32.79
N GLN A 382 15.93 7.19 -32.64
CA GLN A 382 15.13 8.42 -32.59
C GLN A 382 15.24 9.13 -31.23
N ASN A 383 15.11 8.39 -30.13
CA ASN A 383 15.05 8.96 -28.78
C ASN A 383 16.13 8.39 -27.87
N ARG A 384 16.52 7.12 -28.02
CA ARG A 384 17.44 6.42 -27.12
C ARG A 384 18.84 7.03 -27.14
N SER A 385 19.37 7.31 -25.96
CA SER A 385 20.69 7.93 -25.73
C SER A 385 21.61 7.11 -24.81
N SER A 386 21.13 5.98 -24.26
CA SER A 386 21.94 5.05 -23.46
C SER A 386 21.75 3.60 -23.92
N GLN A 387 22.63 2.72 -23.42
CA GLN A 387 22.34 1.28 -23.38
C GLN A 387 21.22 0.97 -22.37
N ASN A 388 20.68 -0.25 -22.43
CA ASN A 388 19.76 -0.72 -21.40
C ASN A 388 20.46 -0.81 -20.05
N PHE A 389 19.76 -0.39 -19.01
CA PHE A 389 20.14 -0.59 -17.62
C PHE A 389 18.99 -1.26 -16.87
N LYS A 390 19.31 -1.76 -15.68
CA LYS A 390 18.38 -2.54 -14.88
C LYS A 390 18.15 -1.90 -13.52
N ILE A 391 16.93 -2.01 -13.05
CA ILE A 391 16.56 -1.92 -11.64
C ILE A 391 16.03 -3.31 -11.31
N ASP A 392 16.93 -4.20 -10.88
CA ASP A 392 16.65 -5.64 -10.77
C ASP A 392 15.80 -5.97 -9.55
N SER A 393 16.03 -5.29 -8.43
CA SER A 393 15.30 -5.45 -7.17
C SER A 393 15.33 -4.15 -6.39
N LEU A 394 14.34 -3.96 -5.53
CA LEU A 394 14.30 -2.86 -4.58
C LEU A 394 14.78 -3.36 -3.22
N PRO A 395 15.73 -2.68 -2.56
CA PRO A 395 16.05 -2.94 -1.17
C PRO A 395 14.79 -2.88 -0.28
N VAL A 396 14.75 -3.71 0.76
CA VAL A 396 13.66 -3.66 1.76
C VAL A 396 13.58 -2.25 2.35
N GLY A 397 12.37 -1.73 2.54
CA GLY A 397 12.15 -0.36 3.02
C GLY A 397 12.20 0.72 1.93
N THR A 398 12.34 0.36 0.65
CA THR A 398 12.30 1.33 -0.45
C THR A 398 10.96 2.05 -0.49
N LYS A 399 11.02 3.38 -0.54
CA LYS A 399 9.87 4.30 -0.55
C LYS A 399 9.65 4.90 -1.93
N GLU A 400 10.75 5.25 -2.60
CA GLU A 400 10.81 5.91 -3.91
C GLU A 400 12.24 5.78 -4.50
N LEU A 401 12.42 6.22 -5.75
CA LEU A 401 13.71 6.36 -6.41
C LEU A 401 14.17 7.81 -6.44
N LYS A 402 15.48 8.02 -6.39
CA LYS A 402 16.13 9.32 -6.61
C LYS A 402 17.13 9.24 -7.75
N TRP A 403 17.06 10.21 -8.65
CA TRP A 403 17.87 10.28 -9.86
C TRP A 403 18.93 11.37 -9.72
N ILE A 404 20.21 10.99 -9.76
CA ILE A 404 21.34 11.90 -9.68
C ILE A 404 22.09 11.92 -11.00
N ILE A 405 22.27 13.12 -11.55
CA ILE A 405 23.05 13.34 -12.76
C ILE A 405 24.46 13.78 -12.37
N GLU A 406 25.47 13.14 -12.95
CA GLU A 406 26.88 13.49 -12.85
C GLU A 406 27.43 13.83 -14.23
N THR A 407 28.10 14.98 -14.34
CA THR A 407 28.60 15.55 -15.58
C THR A 407 30.09 15.85 -15.50
N SER A 408 30.71 16.12 -16.66
CA SER A 408 32.00 16.80 -16.71
C SER A 408 31.85 18.29 -16.34
N GLU A 409 32.94 18.98 -15.97
CA GLU A 409 32.94 20.39 -15.52
C GLU A 409 32.26 21.38 -16.48
N LYS A 410 32.06 21.02 -17.75
CA LYS A 410 31.43 21.89 -18.76
C LYS A 410 29.91 21.95 -18.69
N ASP A 411 29.25 20.90 -18.21
CA ASP A 411 27.79 20.82 -18.12
C ASP A 411 27.37 20.93 -16.65
N HIS A 412 26.31 21.70 -16.36
CA HIS A 412 25.72 21.72 -15.02
C HIS A 412 24.65 20.63 -14.91
N PRO A 413 24.69 19.73 -13.91
CA PRO A 413 23.70 18.65 -13.79
C PRO A 413 22.24 19.13 -13.80
N SER A 414 21.98 20.32 -13.24
CA SER A 414 20.65 20.93 -13.19
C SER A 414 20.12 21.41 -14.55
N SER A 415 20.97 21.55 -15.57
CA SER A 415 20.51 21.91 -16.93
C SER A 415 20.09 20.69 -17.75
N ILE A 416 20.35 19.48 -17.26
CA ILE A 416 20.06 18.25 -17.98
C ILE A 416 18.70 17.68 -17.57
N SER A 417 17.89 17.34 -18.56
CA SER A 417 16.69 16.53 -18.37
C SER A 417 16.58 15.43 -19.42
N PHE A 418 15.85 14.36 -19.09
CA PHE A 418 15.63 13.22 -19.97
C PHE A 418 14.34 12.49 -19.62
N ASN A 419 13.91 11.60 -20.51
CA ASN A 419 12.89 10.61 -20.23
C ASN A 419 13.55 9.26 -19.92
N VAL A 420 12.89 8.43 -19.14
CA VAL A 420 13.26 7.03 -18.97
C VAL A 420 12.21 6.18 -19.66
N MET A 421 12.66 5.40 -20.62
CA MET A 421 11.81 4.54 -21.43
C MET A 421 12.13 3.07 -21.17
N ILE A 422 11.17 2.20 -21.46
CA ILE A 422 11.32 0.74 -21.40
C ILE A 422 11.54 0.25 -22.82
N ASP A 423 12.64 -0.46 -23.06
CA ASP A 423 12.92 -1.19 -24.29
C ASP A 423 12.05 -2.42 -24.37
N VAL A 424 11.22 -2.49 -25.41
CA VAL A 424 10.35 -3.63 -25.58
C VAL A 424 10.54 -4.32 -26.90
N SER A 425 10.98 -5.57 -26.76
CA SER A 425 11.22 -6.48 -27.87
C SER A 425 9.93 -6.69 -28.67
N LEU A 426 9.99 -6.39 -29.97
CA LEU A 426 8.89 -6.54 -30.93
C LEU A 426 7.67 -5.64 -30.64
N GLY A 427 7.85 -4.56 -29.88
CA GLY A 427 6.81 -3.58 -29.57
C GLY A 427 7.30 -2.13 -29.67
N THR A 428 6.47 -1.19 -29.24
CA THR A 428 6.81 0.24 -29.18
C THR A 428 7.32 0.58 -27.79
N ASP A 429 8.52 1.16 -27.68
CA ASP A 429 9.05 1.59 -26.38
C ASP A 429 8.13 2.61 -25.71
N SER A 430 7.89 2.47 -24.40
CA SER A 430 7.04 3.39 -23.64
C SER A 430 7.85 4.23 -22.67
N THR A 431 7.33 5.41 -22.35
CA THR A 431 7.91 6.25 -21.31
C THR A 431 7.38 5.86 -19.95
N ARG A 432 8.27 5.44 -19.04
CA ARG A 432 7.93 5.21 -17.64
C ARG A 432 7.96 6.51 -16.84
N TRP A 433 9.02 7.30 -17.00
CA TRP A 433 9.14 8.59 -16.35
C TRP A 433 9.55 9.67 -17.35
N LYS A 434 8.92 10.84 -17.27
CA LYS A 434 9.17 11.99 -18.14
C LYS A 434 9.91 13.09 -17.39
N ASN A 435 10.72 13.86 -18.11
CA ASN A 435 11.36 15.08 -17.61
C ASN A 435 12.17 14.87 -16.31
N ILE A 436 12.82 13.72 -16.17
CA ILE A 436 13.75 13.46 -15.09
C ILE A 436 14.91 14.44 -15.20
N SER A 437 15.21 15.10 -14.10
CA SER A 437 16.31 16.06 -13.93
C SER A 437 17.11 15.73 -12.67
N HIS A 438 18.26 16.38 -12.47
CA HIS A 438 19.10 16.15 -11.29
C HIS A 438 18.32 16.35 -9.99
N GLY A 439 18.31 15.31 -9.13
CA GLY A 439 17.59 15.31 -7.86
C GLY A 439 16.11 14.93 -7.97
N SER A 440 15.61 14.61 -9.17
CA SER A 440 14.23 14.13 -9.36
C SER A 440 13.96 12.90 -8.52
N ARG A 441 12.72 12.80 -8.04
CA ARG A 441 12.19 11.65 -7.30
C ARG A 441 11.01 11.06 -8.03
N THR A 442 10.90 9.74 -8.01
CA THR A 442 9.85 9.02 -8.70
C THR A 442 9.43 7.78 -7.93
N GLU A 443 8.26 7.26 -8.29
CA GLU A 443 7.85 5.91 -7.94
C GLU A 443 8.94 4.88 -8.28
N ALA A 444 8.97 3.78 -7.50
CA ALA A 444 9.95 2.73 -7.67
C ALA A 444 9.34 1.49 -8.32
N TYR A 445 9.81 1.19 -9.53
CA TYR A 445 9.47 -0.02 -10.28
C TYR A 445 10.74 -0.75 -10.69
N THR A 446 10.66 -2.07 -10.73
CA THR A 446 11.72 -2.92 -11.25
C THR A 446 11.55 -3.13 -12.75
N ASN A 447 12.65 -3.08 -13.49
CA ASN A 447 12.69 -3.49 -14.90
C ASN A 447 14.13 -3.73 -15.34
N THR A 448 14.34 -4.67 -16.24
CA THR A 448 15.67 -5.02 -16.74
C THR A 448 16.01 -4.36 -18.08
N LYS A 449 15.10 -3.53 -18.60
CA LYS A 449 15.15 -2.97 -19.95
C LYS A 449 14.92 -1.45 -19.97
N TYR A 450 15.26 -0.73 -18.89
CA TYR A 450 15.17 0.72 -18.91
C TYR A 450 16.29 1.33 -19.77
N TYR A 451 16.05 2.48 -20.40
CA TYR A 451 17.07 3.29 -21.05
C TYR A 451 16.75 4.79 -20.98
N ILE A 452 17.77 5.62 -21.13
CA ILE A 452 17.66 7.08 -21.14
C ILE A 452 17.29 7.54 -22.54
N ALA A 453 16.23 8.35 -22.64
CA ALA A 453 15.65 8.81 -23.89
C ALA A 453 15.51 10.34 -23.92
N SER A 454 15.67 10.91 -25.11
CA SER A 454 15.45 12.33 -25.41
C SER A 454 16.17 13.27 -24.41
N PRO A 455 17.50 13.15 -24.24
CA PRO A 455 18.24 14.03 -23.35
C PRO A 455 18.21 15.47 -23.87
N LEU A 456 18.08 16.43 -22.97
CA LEU A 456 18.07 17.86 -23.25
C LEU A 456 19.07 18.55 -22.33
N GLY A 457 19.75 19.58 -22.85
CA GLY A 457 20.64 20.45 -22.09
C GLY A 457 22.02 19.90 -21.73
N ALA A 458 22.37 18.70 -22.21
CA ALA A 458 23.71 18.13 -22.11
C ALA A 458 24.52 18.45 -23.38
N THR A 459 25.80 18.83 -23.24
CA THR A 459 26.71 18.95 -24.39
C THR A 459 27.65 17.76 -24.50
N ASN A 460 27.95 17.09 -23.38
CA ASN A 460 28.79 15.89 -23.32
C ASN A 460 28.02 14.70 -22.73
N LYS A 461 28.65 13.52 -22.79
CA LYS A 461 28.20 12.33 -22.10
C LYS A 461 28.05 12.60 -20.60
N PHE A 462 26.98 12.08 -20.00
CA PHE A 462 26.71 12.20 -18.57
C PHE A 462 26.37 10.84 -17.96
N THR A 463 26.52 10.73 -16.65
CA THR A 463 26.17 9.54 -15.87
C THR A 463 24.91 9.81 -15.08
N VAL A 464 24.00 8.83 -15.08
CA VAL A 464 22.80 8.82 -14.26
C VAL A 464 22.96 7.74 -13.21
N LYS A 465 22.95 8.14 -11.94
CA LYS A 465 22.92 7.25 -10.78
C LYS A 465 21.52 7.20 -10.22
N ILE A 466 21.06 6.00 -9.89
CA ILE A 466 19.71 5.72 -9.42
C ILE A 466 19.82 5.15 -8.02
N TYR A 467 19.23 5.84 -7.06
CA TYR A 467 19.23 5.46 -5.67
C TYR A 467 17.83 5.00 -5.24
N ALA A 468 17.75 3.88 -4.53
CA ALA A 468 16.58 3.57 -3.71
C ALA A 468 16.64 4.43 -2.44
N ILE A 469 15.54 5.09 -2.12
CA ILE A 469 15.40 5.86 -0.88
C ILE A 469 14.72 4.98 0.16
N THR A 470 15.41 4.74 1.28
CA THR A 470 14.92 3.95 2.43
C THR A 470 15.00 4.78 3.72
N ASN A 471 14.64 4.21 4.87
CA ASN A 471 14.83 4.82 6.20
C ASN A 471 15.48 3.84 7.18
#